data_AF-A0A838F2P0-F1
#
_entry.id   AF-A0A838F2P0-F1
#
_cell.length_a   1.000
_cell.length_b   1.000
_cell.length_c   1.000
_cell.angle_alpha   90.00
_cell.angle_beta   90.00
_cell.angle_gamma   90.00
#
_symmetry.space_group_name_H-M   'P 1'
#
loop_
_entity.id
_entity.type
_entity.pdbx_description
1 polymer ?
#
loop_
_entity_poly.entity_id
_entity_poly.type
_entity_poly.pdbx_seq_one_letter_code
_entity_poly.pdbx_strand_id
1 'polypeptide(L)'
;MKWFIMLRTGHEGPYSLDALVKRKIALEMKVWAEGLSAPVTLAVAVENSRKIIEQLVPVITAVESEKEEDEIPPFLNPAPEEDFPPPIPGPEYERESEASFVPNGPISTLKIRHGLALVVLLIVGFSLKEWVKTQEKFSISRATGMSPELFQKIVDDFKFDGWNKRIFFKEYVPSDMSNIWLVTSSFQNCQVDALFTSFKGKLLAVGDERVTFRASTQLKNHIAEFSKFEFTTGNKIIPGLYEMDLKATNCAWDSMPAKWGNFFAGPDQAYITRMKVVLYHKGNVEFNTILDKLIKKKMQLEIKNQNQEELFWQDLQQKFQTLIAISLQIEQLLLELSETSPEEFNKNLKLTVDKFTKNHGRFLTEFVVGNEKYFQELENSELSNMSHKRKYEKLIRIDSKNIGLESMKIIEQLQSWKKPNQQDLKRMDTKVKKAFETLKSTLNHRIIQLTEDRAN
;
A
#
# COMPACT_ATOMS: atom_id res chain seq x y z
N MET A 1 -6.46 13.82 13.89
CA MET A 1 -5.49 14.17 14.97
C MET A 1 -4.69 12.93 15.36
N LYS A 2 -3.36 13.02 15.46
CA LYS A 2 -2.47 11.90 15.80
C LYS A 2 -2.33 11.77 17.33
N TRP A 3 -2.54 10.58 17.87
CA TRP A 3 -2.44 10.28 19.32
C TRP A 3 -1.25 9.39 19.64
N PHE A 4 -0.64 9.59 20.80
CA PHE A 4 0.50 8.84 21.30
C PHE A 4 0.22 8.35 22.73
N ILE A 5 0.57 7.10 23.03
CA ILE A 5 0.52 6.53 24.38
C ILE A 5 1.80 6.95 25.11
N MET A 6 1.68 7.57 26.28
CA MET A 6 2.82 8.03 27.07
C MET A 6 3.24 6.93 28.04
N LEU A 7 4.38 6.32 27.77
CA LEU A 7 5.00 5.28 28.59
C LEU A 7 6.09 5.92 29.49
N ARG A 8 6.50 5.22 30.55
CA ARG A 8 7.63 5.69 31.39
C ARG A 8 8.95 5.77 30.63
N THR A 9 9.11 4.93 29.61
CA THR A 9 10.33 4.79 28.80
C THR A 9 10.27 5.54 27.47
N GLY A 10 9.17 6.24 27.17
CA GLY A 10 9.00 6.93 25.90
C GLY A 10 7.54 7.08 25.51
N HIS A 11 7.27 7.04 24.21
CA HIS A 11 5.93 7.17 23.65
C HIS A 11 5.72 6.15 22.54
N GLU A 12 4.49 5.65 22.40
CA GLU A 12 4.10 4.68 21.37
C GLU A 12 3.02 5.32 20.47
N GLY A 13 3.21 5.31 19.15
CA GLY A 13 2.29 5.93 18.19
C GLY A 13 2.97 6.31 16.87
N PRO A 14 2.28 7.02 15.96
CA PRO A 14 0.96 7.64 16.13
C PRO A 14 -0.23 6.68 15.92
N TYR A 15 -1.33 6.92 16.63
CA TYR A 15 -2.62 6.20 16.56
C TYR A 15 -3.79 7.16 16.28
N SER A 16 -4.92 6.61 15.79
CA SER A 16 -6.22 7.29 15.88
C SER A 16 -6.85 7.02 17.26
N LEU A 17 -7.73 7.92 17.72
CA LEU A 17 -8.42 7.75 19.00
C LEU A 17 -9.26 6.46 19.01
N ASP A 18 -9.94 6.14 17.91
CA ASP A 18 -10.69 4.89 17.76
C ASP A 18 -9.80 3.65 17.82
N ALA A 19 -8.59 3.70 17.27
CA ALA A 19 -7.65 2.58 17.36
C ALA A 19 -7.19 2.34 18.81
N LEU A 20 -7.03 3.41 19.60
CA LEU A 20 -6.70 3.29 21.03
C LEU A 20 -7.84 2.66 21.83
N VAL A 21 -9.09 3.02 21.54
CA VAL A 21 -10.29 2.44 22.18
C VAL A 21 -10.43 0.96 21.81
N LYS A 22 -10.27 0.62 20.51
CA LYS A 22 -10.37 -0.78 20.02
C LYS A 22 -9.28 -1.70 20.59
N ARG A 23 -8.11 -1.16 20.90
CA ARG A 23 -6.99 -1.91 21.51
C ARG A 23 -7.21 -2.28 22.98
N LYS A 24 -8.34 -1.91 23.60
CA LYS A 24 -8.66 -2.20 25.02
C LYS A 24 -7.57 -1.68 25.98
N ILE A 25 -6.99 -0.53 25.68
CA ILE A 25 -6.02 0.14 26.56
C ILE A 25 -6.77 0.63 27.81
N ALA A 26 -6.11 0.55 28.97
CA ALA A 26 -6.68 1.02 30.23
C ALA A 26 -7.04 2.53 30.16
N LEU A 27 -8.21 2.91 30.67
CA LEU A 27 -8.76 4.26 30.52
C LEU A 27 -7.96 5.33 31.27
N GLU A 28 -7.24 4.93 32.31
CA GLU A 28 -6.33 5.74 33.11
C GLU A 28 -4.98 6.00 32.42
N MET A 29 -4.70 5.35 31.29
CA MET A 29 -3.44 5.51 30.57
C MET A 29 -3.29 6.93 30.04
N LYS A 30 -2.10 7.52 30.24
CA LYS A 30 -1.79 8.86 29.71
C LYS A 30 -1.56 8.79 28.21
N VAL A 31 -2.27 9.64 27.48
CA VAL A 31 -2.16 9.82 26.03
C VAL A 31 -1.93 11.30 25.71
N TRP A 32 -1.24 11.57 24.63
CA TRP A 32 -0.97 12.93 24.16
C TRP A 32 -1.31 13.04 22.67
N ALA A 33 -1.83 14.18 22.25
CA ALA A 33 -2.14 14.47 20.86
C ALA A 33 -1.46 15.78 20.44
N GLU A 34 -1.12 15.87 19.16
CA GLU A 34 -0.53 17.07 18.58
C GLU A 34 -1.47 18.28 18.77
N GLY A 35 -0.97 19.33 19.42
CA GLY A 35 -1.74 20.52 19.80
C GLY A 35 -2.19 20.56 21.27
N LEU A 36 -2.04 19.49 22.04
CA LEU A 36 -2.25 19.52 23.50
C LEU A 36 -0.99 20.00 24.24
N SER A 37 -1.17 20.87 25.23
CA SER A 37 -0.06 21.38 26.06
C SER A 37 0.45 20.37 27.08
N ALA A 38 -0.36 19.36 27.44
CA ALA A 38 0.01 18.29 28.38
C ALA A 38 -0.72 16.97 28.04
N PRO A 39 -0.15 15.81 28.42
CA PRO A 39 -0.84 14.52 28.30
C PRO A 39 -2.12 14.46 29.14
N VAL A 40 -3.16 13.87 28.59
CA VAL A 40 -4.46 13.63 29.24
C VAL A 40 -4.69 12.13 29.41
N THR A 41 -5.65 11.71 30.24
CA THR A 41 -6.04 10.29 30.29
C THR A 41 -6.87 9.91 29.07
N LEU A 42 -6.82 8.64 28.67
CA LEU A 42 -7.62 8.13 27.54
C LEU A 42 -9.12 8.36 27.76
N ALA A 43 -9.61 8.23 29.00
CA ALA A 43 -10.99 8.58 29.37
C ALA A 43 -11.37 10.02 28.99
N VAL A 44 -10.53 11.00 29.35
CA VAL A 44 -10.77 12.42 29.08
C VAL A 44 -10.68 12.71 27.58
N ALA A 45 -9.76 12.06 26.87
CA ALA A 45 -9.63 12.19 25.42
C ALA A 45 -10.90 11.72 24.68
N VAL A 46 -11.44 10.56 25.07
CA VAL A 46 -12.68 10.01 24.49
C VAL A 46 -13.88 10.91 24.79
N GLU A 47 -14.02 11.37 26.03
CA GLU A 47 -15.10 12.25 26.45
C GLU A 47 -15.10 13.59 25.70
N ASN A 48 -13.93 14.23 25.56
CA ASN A 48 -13.81 15.48 24.81
C ASN A 48 -14.14 15.30 23.33
N SER A 49 -13.76 14.15 22.73
CA SER A 49 -14.11 13.84 21.34
C SER A 49 -15.62 13.68 21.13
N ARG A 50 -16.32 13.07 22.09
CA ARG A 50 -17.79 12.92 22.05
C ARG A 50 -18.49 14.26 22.15
N LYS A 51 -18.05 15.14 23.06
CA LYS A 51 -18.60 16.50 23.19
C LYS A 51 -18.43 17.32 21.92
N ILE A 52 -17.29 17.21 21.24
CA ILE A 52 -17.05 17.90 19.97
C ILE A 52 -18.01 17.37 18.90
N ILE A 53 -18.21 16.04 18.82
CA ILE A 53 -19.15 15.44 17.87
C ILE A 53 -20.59 15.91 18.18
N GLU A 54 -21.04 15.81 19.43
CA GLU A 54 -22.38 16.24 19.86
C GLU A 54 -22.65 17.74 19.63
N GLN A 55 -21.63 18.60 19.74
CA GLN A 55 -21.75 20.02 19.41
C GLN A 55 -21.81 20.31 17.91
N LEU A 56 -21.35 19.39 17.06
CA LEU A 56 -21.37 19.51 15.61
C LEU A 56 -22.65 18.91 14.99
N VAL A 57 -23.36 18.01 15.68
CA VAL A 57 -24.60 17.41 15.17
C VAL A 57 -25.80 18.37 15.04
N PRO A 58 -26.07 19.38 15.91
CA PRO A 58 -27.30 20.16 15.80
C PRO A 58 -27.33 21.14 14.61
N VAL A 59 -26.23 21.30 13.87
CA VAL A 59 -26.17 22.19 12.69
C VAL A 59 -26.63 21.49 11.40
N ILE A 60 -26.66 20.15 11.36
CA ILE A 60 -26.98 19.40 10.13
C ILE A 60 -28.48 19.04 10.09
N THR A 61 -29.14 18.88 11.25
CA THR A 61 -30.54 18.42 11.30
C THR A 61 -31.60 19.50 11.01
N ALA A 62 -31.21 20.75 10.82
CA ALA A 62 -32.14 21.87 10.57
C ALA A 62 -32.36 22.21 9.08
N VAL A 63 -31.72 21.49 8.15
CA VAL A 63 -31.78 21.80 6.70
C VAL A 63 -32.48 20.71 5.87
N GLU A 64 -32.86 19.57 6.46
CA GLU A 64 -33.46 18.44 5.72
C GLU A 64 -34.93 18.15 6.05
N SER A 65 -35.66 19.06 6.71
CA SER A 65 -37.11 18.92 6.86
C SER A 65 -37.87 19.70 5.77
N GLU A 66 -37.79 19.25 4.53
CA GLU A 66 -38.80 19.46 3.48
C GLU A 66 -38.31 18.84 2.15
N LYS A 67 -38.66 17.57 1.90
CA LYS A 67 -39.23 17.09 0.61
C LYS A 67 -39.38 15.57 0.53
N GLU A 68 -40.57 15.20 0.06
CA GLU A 68 -40.98 14.02 -0.70
C GLU A 68 -40.76 12.62 -0.10
N GLU A 69 -41.91 12.06 0.30
CA GLU A 69 -42.19 10.63 0.38
C GLU A 69 -41.93 9.97 -0.98
N ASP A 70 -40.84 9.21 -1.08
CA ASP A 70 -40.64 8.21 -2.12
C ASP A 70 -40.55 6.82 -1.48
N GLU A 71 -41.30 5.91 -2.08
CA GLU A 71 -41.59 4.55 -1.68
C GLU A 71 -40.32 3.75 -1.35
N ILE A 72 -40.23 3.29 -0.11
CA ILE A 72 -39.24 2.30 0.32
C ILE A 72 -39.60 0.97 -0.36
N PRO A 73 -38.75 0.41 -1.25
CA PRO A 73 -38.98 -0.93 -1.75
C PRO A 73 -38.79 -1.94 -0.61
N PRO A 74 -39.57 -3.04 -0.58
CA PRO A 74 -39.54 -3.98 0.53
C PRO A 74 -38.15 -4.58 0.71
N PHE A 75 -37.79 -4.80 1.98
CA PHE A 75 -36.57 -5.49 2.39
C PHE A 75 -36.42 -6.81 1.62
N LEU A 76 -35.30 -6.95 0.91
CA LEU A 76 -34.86 -8.24 0.39
C LEU A 76 -34.65 -9.18 1.58
N ASN A 77 -35.38 -10.30 1.58
CA ASN A 77 -35.15 -11.40 2.50
C ASN A 77 -33.66 -11.77 2.52
N PRO A 78 -33.07 -12.05 3.69
CA PRO A 78 -31.75 -12.66 3.73
C PRO A 78 -31.77 -13.96 2.93
N ALA A 79 -30.75 -14.16 2.10
CA ALA A 79 -30.54 -15.40 1.39
C ALA A 79 -30.54 -16.57 2.40
N PRO A 80 -31.14 -17.72 2.05
CA PRO A 80 -31.13 -18.89 2.92
C PRO A 80 -29.67 -19.23 3.26
N GLU A 81 -29.40 -19.40 4.55
CA GLU A 81 -28.15 -19.97 5.03
C GLU A 81 -27.92 -21.28 4.28
N GLU A 82 -26.88 -21.34 3.44
CA GLU A 82 -26.39 -22.60 2.92
C GLU A 82 -25.90 -23.42 4.12
N ASP A 83 -26.69 -24.44 4.47
CA ASP A 83 -26.30 -25.54 5.33
C ASP A 83 -24.98 -26.11 4.81
N PHE A 84 -23.87 -25.68 5.40
CA PHE A 84 -22.61 -26.40 5.26
C PHE A 84 -22.81 -27.78 5.88
N PRO A 85 -22.64 -28.87 5.12
CA PRO A 85 -22.63 -30.19 5.74
C PRO A 85 -21.51 -30.23 6.78
N PRO A 86 -21.74 -30.88 7.94
CA PRO A 86 -20.71 -31.00 8.96
C PRO A 86 -19.45 -31.63 8.36
N PRO A 87 -18.26 -31.29 8.90
CA PRO A 87 -17.01 -31.79 8.38
C PRO A 87 -17.05 -33.32 8.34
N ILE A 88 -16.78 -33.87 7.15
CA ILE A 88 -16.58 -35.29 6.94
C ILE A 88 -15.57 -35.76 7.99
N PRO A 89 -15.93 -36.68 8.91
CA PRO A 89 -14.96 -37.23 9.85
C PRO A 89 -13.85 -37.88 9.03
N GLY A 90 -12.62 -37.43 9.26
CA GLY A 90 -11.44 -38.05 8.67
C GLY A 90 -11.44 -39.55 8.98
N PRO A 91 -10.82 -40.39 8.12
CA PRO A 91 -10.82 -41.82 8.32
C PRO A 91 -10.26 -42.14 9.72
N GLU A 92 -11.14 -42.68 10.56
CA GLU A 92 -10.80 -43.47 11.73
C GLU A 92 -9.82 -44.55 11.25
N TYR A 93 -8.57 -44.44 11.68
CA TYR A 93 -7.65 -45.57 11.60
C TYR A 93 -8.12 -46.59 12.63
N GLU A 94 -8.96 -47.53 12.19
CA GLU A 94 -9.12 -48.82 12.83
C GLU A 94 -7.74 -49.45 12.99
N ARG A 95 -7.28 -49.51 14.25
CA ARG A 95 -6.12 -50.27 14.65
C ARG A 95 -6.62 -51.61 15.17
N GLU A 96 -6.86 -52.55 14.26
CA GLU A 96 -7.00 -53.96 14.61
C GLU A 96 -5.94 -54.79 13.87
N SER A 97 -4.98 -55.29 14.65
CA SER A 97 -4.48 -56.67 14.55
C SER A 97 -3.51 -56.93 15.70
N GLU A 98 -4.04 -57.06 16.92
CA GLU A 98 -3.37 -57.90 17.91
C GLU A 98 -3.55 -59.36 17.48
N ALA A 99 -2.61 -59.85 16.67
CA ALA A 99 -2.38 -61.28 16.56
C ALA A 99 -1.67 -61.73 17.84
N SER A 100 -2.40 -62.51 18.64
CA SER A 100 -1.94 -63.18 19.83
C SER A 100 -0.81 -64.17 19.52
N PHE A 101 0.21 -64.21 20.39
CA PHE A 101 1.09 -65.36 20.52
C PHE A 101 1.12 -65.79 22.00
N VAL A 102 0.41 -66.88 22.26
CA VAL A 102 0.45 -67.64 23.52
C VAL A 102 1.79 -68.39 23.56
N PRO A 103 2.62 -68.24 24.60
CA PRO A 103 3.84 -69.03 24.76
C PRO A 103 3.48 -70.35 25.45
N ASN A 104 3.51 -71.47 24.71
CA ASN A 104 3.44 -72.79 25.31
C ASN A 104 4.40 -73.76 24.60
N GLY A 105 5.36 -74.30 25.35
CA GLY A 105 6.12 -75.49 24.96
C GLY A 105 7.64 -75.35 25.14
N PRO A 106 8.30 -76.24 25.91
CA PRO A 106 9.72 -76.14 26.19
C PRO A 106 10.55 -76.60 24.98
N ILE A 107 11.43 -75.73 24.50
CA ILE A 107 12.41 -76.11 23.48
C ILE A 107 13.53 -76.86 24.18
N SER A 108 13.59 -78.16 23.88
CA SER A 108 14.69 -79.04 24.16
C SER A 108 15.95 -78.54 23.44
N THR A 109 17.00 -78.36 24.24
CA THR A 109 18.42 -78.33 23.90
C THR A 109 18.81 -78.33 22.40
N LEU A 110 18.88 -77.16 21.78
CA LEU A 110 19.70 -76.94 20.59
C LEU A 110 21.00 -76.23 21.01
N LYS A 111 21.95 -77.04 21.51
CA LYS A 111 23.25 -76.58 21.99
C LYS A 111 24.14 -76.22 20.79
N ILE A 112 24.64 -74.98 20.81
CA ILE A 112 25.87 -74.52 20.12
C ILE A 112 25.77 -74.45 18.58
N ARG A 113 24.80 -73.69 18.06
CA ARG A 113 24.92 -73.04 16.72
C ARG A 113 24.29 -71.64 16.62
N HIS A 114 23.50 -71.21 17.62
CA HIS A 114 22.87 -69.88 17.62
C HIS A 114 23.69 -68.77 18.30
N GLY A 115 24.67 -69.12 19.14
CA GLY A 115 25.57 -68.12 19.73
C GLY A 115 26.36 -67.37 18.67
N LEU A 116 26.82 -68.07 17.62
CA LEU A 116 27.52 -67.44 16.51
C LEU A 116 26.58 -66.54 15.68
N ALA A 117 25.35 -66.98 15.43
CA ALA A 117 24.36 -66.18 14.69
C ALA A 117 23.96 -64.90 15.45
N LEU A 118 23.84 -64.97 16.78
CA LEU A 118 23.49 -63.82 17.61
C LEU A 118 24.67 -62.84 17.74
N VAL A 119 25.90 -63.35 17.84
CA VAL A 119 27.12 -62.53 17.78
C VAL A 119 27.27 -61.86 16.41
N VAL A 120 27.01 -62.58 15.31
CA VAL A 120 27.02 -62.01 13.96
C VAL A 120 25.94 -60.92 13.83
N LEU A 121 24.73 -61.15 14.33
CA LEU A 121 23.66 -60.13 14.34
C LEU A 121 24.04 -58.89 15.17
N LEU A 122 24.70 -59.06 16.32
CA LEU A 122 25.16 -57.94 17.13
C LEU A 122 26.32 -57.18 16.47
N ILE A 123 27.27 -57.87 15.83
CA ILE A 123 28.37 -57.24 15.09
C ILE A 123 27.81 -56.48 13.88
N VAL A 124 26.89 -57.09 13.13
CA VAL A 124 26.22 -56.45 11.99
C VAL A 124 25.38 -55.26 12.48
N GLY A 125 24.62 -55.40 13.57
CA GLY A 125 23.82 -54.32 14.14
C GLY A 125 24.66 -53.16 14.68
N PHE A 126 25.77 -53.44 15.36
CA PHE A 126 26.70 -52.42 15.84
C PHE A 126 27.43 -51.73 14.68
N SER A 127 27.86 -52.50 13.68
CA SER A 127 28.46 -51.96 12.45
C SER A 127 27.46 -51.11 11.67
N LEU A 128 26.19 -51.52 11.57
CA LEU A 128 25.13 -50.69 10.99
C LEU A 128 24.92 -49.41 11.79
N LYS A 129 24.89 -49.49 13.14
CA LYS A 129 24.70 -48.33 14.01
C LYS A 129 25.83 -47.32 13.89
N GLU A 130 27.08 -47.77 13.89
CA GLU A 130 28.24 -46.88 13.69
C GLU A 130 28.30 -46.36 12.25
N TRP A 131 27.93 -47.18 11.25
CA TRP A 131 27.83 -46.72 9.87
C TRP A 131 26.76 -45.64 9.69
N VAL A 132 25.57 -45.80 10.28
CA VAL A 132 24.48 -44.81 10.28
C VAL A 132 24.90 -43.52 10.99
N LYS A 133 25.63 -43.60 12.12
CA LYS A 133 26.24 -42.42 12.76
C LYS A 133 27.28 -41.75 11.88
N THR A 134 28.10 -42.51 11.15
CA THR A 134 29.13 -41.95 10.27
C THR A 134 28.50 -41.19 9.08
N GLN A 135 27.29 -41.56 8.68
CA GLN A 135 26.48 -40.83 7.67
C GLN A 135 25.88 -39.52 8.20
N GLU A 136 26.10 -39.12 9.46
CA GLU A 136 25.84 -37.75 9.92
C GLU A 136 26.67 -36.71 9.13
N LYS A 137 27.77 -37.13 8.49
CA LYS A 137 28.53 -36.32 7.55
C LYS A 137 27.89 -36.33 6.16
N PHE A 138 26.80 -35.59 6.05
CA PHE A 138 26.12 -35.29 4.81
C PHE A 138 27.05 -34.57 3.82
N SER A 139 27.25 -35.12 2.62
CA SER A 139 28.07 -34.48 1.57
C SER A 139 27.20 -34.07 0.39
N ILE A 140 26.98 -32.76 0.26
CA ILE A 140 26.36 -32.18 -0.93
C ILE A 140 27.40 -32.10 -2.05
N SER A 141 27.07 -32.57 -3.25
CA SER A 141 27.93 -32.37 -4.42
C SER A 141 27.63 -31.02 -5.07
N ARG A 142 28.67 -30.29 -5.50
CA ARG A 142 28.49 -29.01 -6.19
C ARG A 142 27.80 -29.23 -7.54
N ALA A 143 26.62 -28.65 -7.71
CA ALA A 143 25.88 -28.69 -8.97
C ALA A 143 26.60 -27.91 -10.08
N THR A 144 26.29 -28.23 -11.34
CA THR A 144 26.86 -27.52 -12.50
C THR A 144 26.37 -26.06 -12.49
N GLY A 145 27.24 -25.09 -12.76
CA GLY A 145 26.88 -23.66 -12.74
C GLY A 145 26.84 -23.00 -11.35
N MET A 146 26.99 -23.76 -10.26
CA MET A 146 27.08 -23.22 -8.91
C MET A 146 28.48 -22.68 -8.62
N SER A 147 28.58 -21.43 -8.16
CA SER A 147 29.88 -20.84 -7.79
C SER A 147 30.47 -21.51 -6.54
N PRO A 148 31.81 -21.53 -6.38
CA PRO A 148 32.45 -22.07 -5.18
C PRO A 148 31.98 -21.39 -3.88
N GLU A 149 31.77 -20.07 -3.92
CA GLU A 149 31.30 -19.29 -2.78
C GLU A 149 29.87 -19.68 -2.36
N LEU A 150 28.97 -19.84 -3.34
CA LEU A 150 27.60 -20.24 -3.06
C LEU A 150 27.54 -21.68 -2.56
N PHE A 151 28.35 -22.56 -3.12
CA PHE A 151 28.48 -23.94 -2.64
C PHE A 151 28.97 -23.99 -1.20
N GLN A 152 30.02 -23.23 -0.86
CA GLN A 152 30.51 -23.16 0.52
C GLN A 152 29.44 -22.63 1.46
N LYS A 153 28.71 -21.59 1.06
CA LYS A 153 27.57 -21.06 1.82
C LYS A 153 26.49 -22.11 2.07
N ILE A 154 26.15 -22.91 1.06
CA ILE A 154 25.19 -24.02 1.19
C ILE A 154 25.69 -25.04 2.21
N VAL A 155 26.97 -25.43 2.13
CA VAL A 155 27.58 -26.40 3.06
C VAL A 155 27.59 -25.86 4.50
N ASP A 156 27.93 -24.60 4.71
CA ASP A 156 28.02 -23.98 6.04
C ASP A 156 26.63 -23.83 6.69
N ASP A 157 25.62 -23.49 5.89
CA ASP A 157 24.25 -23.29 6.33
C ASP A 157 23.48 -24.60 6.58
N PHE A 158 23.97 -25.72 6.05
CA PHE A 158 23.25 -26.99 6.05
C PHE A 158 23.86 -28.00 7.02
N LYS A 159 23.21 -28.18 8.17
CA LYS A 159 23.54 -29.22 9.15
C LYS A 159 22.45 -30.28 9.16
N PHE A 160 22.86 -31.54 9.07
CA PHE A 160 21.93 -32.66 9.18
C PHE A 160 21.55 -32.88 10.64
N ASP A 161 20.32 -32.55 11.00
CA ASP A 161 19.82 -32.64 12.38
C ASP A 161 19.18 -34.01 12.72
N GLY A 162 19.32 -35.01 11.84
CA GLY A 162 18.83 -36.37 12.01
C GLY A 162 17.57 -36.72 11.21
N TRP A 163 17.35 -38.04 11.01
CA TRP A 163 16.29 -38.61 10.15
C TRP A 163 14.86 -38.31 10.60
N ASN A 164 14.66 -38.04 11.90
CA ASN A 164 13.33 -37.77 12.47
C ASN A 164 12.95 -36.28 12.47
N LYS A 165 13.79 -35.41 11.90
CA LYS A 165 13.50 -33.96 11.82
C LYS A 165 12.63 -33.67 10.61
N ARG A 166 11.80 -32.63 10.72
CA ARG A 166 10.95 -32.18 9.62
C ARG A 166 11.81 -31.82 8.41
N ILE A 167 11.33 -32.19 7.22
CA ILE A 167 11.92 -31.77 5.96
C ILE A 167 11.90 -30.23 5.94
N PHE A 168 13.07 -29.63 5.78
CA PHE A 168 13.19 -28.20 5.54
C PHE A 168 13.69 -27.97 4.13
N PHE A 169 13.40 -26.79 3.63
CA PHE A 169 13.84 -26.32 2.33
C PHE A 169 14.49 -24.95 2.52
N LYS A 170 15.58 -24.71 1.80
CA LYS A 170 16.24 -23.41 1.78
C LYS A 170 16.70 -23.08 0.38
N GLU A 171 16.34 -21.89 -0.07
CA GLU A 171 16.66 -21.36 -1.39
C GLU A 171 18.03 -20.69 -1.42
N TYR A 172 18.70 -20.81 -2.56
CA TYR A 172 19.93 -20.12 -2.89
C TYR A 172 19.85 -19.65 -4.32
N VAL A 173 20.27 -18.42 -4.57
CA VAL A 173 20.26 -17.81 -5.91
C VAL A 173 21.60 -17.13 -6.19
N PRO A 174 22.07 -17.15 -7.44
CA PRO A 174 23.26 -16.42 -7.87
C PRO A 174 22.92 -14.94 -8.10
N SER A 175 23.95 -14.10 -8.29
CA SER A 175 23.76 -12.66 -8.51
C SER A 175 22.99 -12.32 -9.79
N ASP A 176 23.12 -13.16 -10.81
CA ASP A 176 22.46 -13.03 -12.12
C ASP A 176 21.04 -13.62 -12.15
N MET A 177 20.59 -14.28 -11.06
CA MET A 177 19.29 -14.95 -10.97
C MET A 177 19.02 -16.00 -12.06
N SER A 178 20.07 -16.54 -12.68
CA SER A 178 19.93 -17.51 -13.76
C SER A 178 19.42 -18.87 -13.28
N ASN A 179 19.65 -19.20 -12.01
CA ASN A 179 19.25 -20.46 -11.40
C ASN A 179 18.67 -20.22 -10.00
N ILE A 180 17.79 -21.11 -9.56
CA ILE A 180 17.38 -21.21 -8.15
C ILE A 180 17.75 -22.62 -7.67
N TRP A 181 18.58 -22.71 -6.64
CA TRP A 181 18.88 -23.98 -5.98
C TRP A 181 18.03 -24.09 -4.72
N LEU A 182 17.24 -25.16 -4.64
CA LEU A 182 16.47 -25.49 -3.46
C LEU A 182 17.14 -26.69 -2.77
N VAL A 183 17.69 -26.44 -1.59
CA VAL A 183 18.38 -27.47 -0.79
C VAL A 183 17.43 -27.99 0.27
N THR A 184 17.39 -29.32 0.45
CA THR A 184 16.47 -29.98 1.38
C THR A 184 17.12 -31.07 2.21
N SER A 185 16.61 -31.32 3.42
CA SER A 185 16.99 -32.47 4.24
C SER A 185 16.39 -33.80 3.80
N SER A 186 15.52 -33.80 2.77
CA SER A 186 14.95 -35.04 2.24
C SER A 186 15.98 -35.86 1.46
N PHE A 187 16.09 -37.16 1.76
CA PHE A 187 16.87 -38.15 0.99
C PHE A 187 16.08 -38.75 -0.18
N GLN A 188 15.04 -38.06 -0.62
CA GLN A 188 14.20 -38.50 -1.72
C GLN A 188 14.70 -37.92 -3.05
N ASN A 189 14.55 -38.74 -4.08
CA ASN A 189 14.66 -38.38 -5.47
C ASN A 189 13.23 -38.18 -6.00
N CYS A 190 12.85 -36.95 -6.31
CA CYS A 190 11.48 -36.61 -6.70
C CYS A 190 11.48 -35.74 -7.96
N GLN A 191 10.41 -35.80 -8.75
CA GLN A 191 10.08 -34.73 -9.68
C GLN A 191 9.41 -33.59 -8.91
N VAL A 192 9.91 -32.37 -9.09
CA VAL A 192 9.50 -31.21 -8.29
C VAL A 192 9.08 -30.08 -9.21
N ASP A 193 7.83 -29.63 -9.03
CA ASP A 193 7.25 -28.46 -9.67
C ASP A 193 7.10 -27.34 -8.63
N ALA A 194 7.57 -26.15 -8.96
CA ALA A 194 7.51 -24.98 -8.11
C ALA A 194 6.77 -23.83 -8.82
N LEU A 195 5.78 -23.23 -8.15
CA LEU A 195 5.14 -21.99 -8.56
C LEU A 195 5.59 -20.87 -7.62
N PHE A 196 6.18 -19.82 -8.19
CA PHE A 196 6.65 -18.65 -7.46
C PHE A 196 5.71 -17.48 -7.71
N THR A 197 5.27 -16.81 -6.65
CA THR A 197 4.45 -15.59 -6.71
C THR A 197 5.07 -14.50 -5.85
N SER A 198 5.42 -13.36 -6.45
CA SER A 198 6.01 -12.23 -5.73
C SER A 198 5.01 -11.58 -4.77
N PHE A 199 5.46 -11.16 -3.59
CA PHE A 199 4.68 -10.30 -2.70
C PHE A 199 4.67 -8.85 -3.19
N LYS A 200 3.47 -8.23 -3.27
CA LYS A 200 3.31 -6.82 -3.66
C LYS A 200 4.10 -5.91 -2.71
N GLY A 201 4.89 -4.99 -3.27
CA GLY A 201 5.72 -4.05 -2.51
C GLY A 201 6.92 -4.68 -1.79
N LYS A 202 7.23 -5.96 -2.06
CA LYS A 202 8.37 -6.69 -1.47
C LYS A 202 9.39 -7.15 -2.52
N LEU A 203 9.38 -6.50 -3.68
CA LEU A 203 10.40 -6.63 -4.70
C LEU A 203 11.37 -5.45 -4.62
N LEU A 204 12.64 -5.69 -4.92
CA LEU A 204 13.67 -4.65 -5.08
C LEU A 204 13.56 -4.00 -6.47
N ALA A 205 12.36 -3.60 -6.86
CA ALA A 205 12.07 -2.89 -8.09
C ALA A 205 11.39 -1.54 -7.80
N VAL A 206 11.61 -0.58 -8.69
CA VAL A 206 10.99 0.74 -8.59
C VAL A 206 9.48 0.63 -8.82
N GLY A 207 9.05 -0.22 -9.76
CA GLY A 207 7.64 -0.49 -10.05
C GLY A 207 7.00 -1.56 -9.15
N ASP A 208 5.67 -1.52 -9.06
CA ASP A 208 4.83 -2.52 -8.39
C ASP A 208 4.50 -3.68 -9.35
N GLU A 209 5.53 -4.18 -10.04
CA GLU A 209 5.36 -5.30 -10.98
C GLU A 209 5.13 -6.58 -10.19
N ARG A 210 4.03 -7.28 -10.46
CA ARG A 210 3.82 -8.63 -9.95
C ARG A 210 4.56 -9.61 -10.86
N VAL A 211 5.35 -10.49 -10.27
CA VAL A 211 6.09 -11.54 -10.98
C VAL A 211 5.59 -12.90 -10.53
N THR A 212 5.15 -13.71 -11.48
CA THR A 212 4.70 -15.09 -11.25
C THR A 212 5.30 -15.99 -12.31
N PHE A 213 5.94 -17.08 -11.89
CA PHE A 213 6.55 -18.04 -12.80
C PHE A 213 6.54 -19.46 -12.23
N ARG A 214 6.57 -20.43 -13.13
CA ARG A 214 6.71 -21.86 -12.82
C ARG A 214 8.10 -22.35 -13.16
N ALA A 215 8.58 -23.32 -12.41
CA ALA A 215 9.83 -24.01 -12.69
C ALA A 215 9.71 -25.48 -12.27
N SER A 216 10.27 -26.38 -13.07
CA SER A 216 10.21 -27.82 -12.82
C SER A 216 11.60 -28.42 -12.93
N THR A 217 11.93 -29.35 -12.02
CA THR A 217 13.24 -30.03 -12.00
C THR A 217 13.16 -31.37 -11.28
N GLN A 218 14.29 -32.07 -11.22
CA GLN A 218 14.44 -33.27 -10.41
C GLN A 218 15.20 -32.93 -9.13
N LEU A 219 14.62 -33.24 -7.98
CA LEU A 219 15.33 -33.25 -6.71
C LEU A 219 16.23 -34.48 -6.67
N LYS A 220 17.54 -34.28 -6.57
CA LYS A 220 18.54 -35.34 -6.45
C LYS A 220 19.71 -34.87 -5.60
N ASN A 221 20.26 -35.76 -4.79
CA ASN A 221 21.34 -35.50 -3.84
C ASN A 221 21.04 -34.24 -3.02
N HIS A 222 19.80 -34.11 -2.53
CA HIS A 222 19.34 -33.00 -1.68
C HIS A 222 19.23 -31.64 -2.35
N ILE A 223 19.45 -31.54 -3.67
CA ILE A 223 19.37 -30.30 -4.43
C ILE A 223 18.34 -30.46 -5.56
N ALA A 224 17.46 -29.48 -5.67
CA ALA A 224 16.66 -29.23 -6.87
C ALA A 224 17.20 -27.96 -7.55
N GLU A 225 17.63 -28.07 -8.81
CA GLU A 225 18.17 -26.96 -9.60
C GLU A 225 17.13 -26.49 -10.62
N PHE A 226 16.59 -25.30 -10.42
CA PHE A 226 15.65 -24.67 -11.34
C PHE A 226 16.40 -23.72 -12.26
N SER A 227 16.50 -24.06 -13.55
CA SER A 227 17.21 -23.28 -14.58
C SER A 227 16.31 -22.84 -15.74
N LYS A 228 15.06 -23.33 -15.79
CA LYS A 228 14.05 -22.99 -16.80
C LYS A 228 12.83 -22.43 -16.10
N PHE A 229 12.41 -21.24 -16.52
CA PHE A 229 11.31 -20.49 -15.90
C PHE A 229 10.24 -20.17 -16.93
N GLU A 230 9.01 -20.54 -16.62
CA GLU A 230 7.82 -20.24 -17.42
C GLU A 230 7.05 -19.09 -16.75
N PHE A 231 7.23 -17.87 -17.25
CA PHE A 231 6.58 -16.69 -16.68
C PHE A 231 5.11 -16.61 -17.06
N THR A 232 4.25 -16.51 -16.05
CA THR A 232 2.82 -16.17 -16.21
C THR A 232 2.62 -14.65 -16.14
N THR A 233 3.36 -13.98 -15.27
CA THR A 233 3.38 -12.51 -15.16
C THR A 233 4.81 -12.03 -15.00
N GLY A 234 5.18 -10.97 -15.71
CA GLY A 234 6.56 -10.48 -15.82
C GLY A 234 7.36 -11.25 -16.87
N ASN A 235 8.62 -10.86 -17.07
CA ASN A 235 9.52 -11.46 -18.07
C ASN A 235 10.87 -11.90 -17.50
N LYS A 236 11.11 -11.66 -16.21
CA LYS A 236 12.34 -12.01 -15.51
C LYS A 236 12.09 -12.14 -14.02
N ILE A 237 12.99 -12.83 -13.32
CA ILE A 237 13.02 -12.86 -11.86
C ILE A 237 13.49 -11.50 -11.36
N ILE A 238 12.79 -10.93 -10.38
CA ILE A 238 13.17 -9.68 -9.74
C ILE A 238 13.59 -10.02 -8.31
N PRO A 239 14.73 -9.52 -7.81
CA PRO A 239 15.13 -9.81 -6.45
C PRO A 239 14.05 -9.40 -5.43
N GLY A 240 13.64 -10.30 -4.55
CA GLY A 240 12.41 -10.08 -3.79
C GLY A 240 11.97 -11.21 -2.87
N LEU A 241 10.88 -10.95 -2.14
CA LEU A 241 10.15 -11.97 -1.37
C LEU A 241 9.09 -12.62 -2.25
N TYR A 242 9.09 -13.96 -2.27
CA TYR A 242 8.16 -14.78 -3.03
C TYR A 242 7.46 -15.79 -2.12
N GLU A 243 6.23 -16.13 -2.47
CA GLU A 243 5.57 -17.35 -2.03
C GLU A 243 5.89 -18.45 -3.04
N MET A 244 6.40 -19.58 -2.55
CA MET A 244 6.72 -20.76 -3.35
C MET A 244 5.78 -21.89 -2.97
N ASP A 245 4.98 -22.33 -3.94
CA ASP A 245 4.17 -23.54 -3.87
C ASP A 245 4.93 -24.68 -4.55
N LEU A 246 5.42 -25.63 -3.76
CA LEU A 246 6.23 -26.75 -4.20
C LEU A 246 5.37 -28.02 -4.21
N LYS A 247 5.35 -28.72 -5.33
CA LYS A 247 4.70 -30.02 -5.51
C LYS A 247 5.76 -31.04 -5.89
N ALA A 248 5.97 -32.04 -5.04
CA ALA A 248 6.85 -33.17 -5.31
C ALA A 248 6.03 -34.41 -5.67
N THR A 249 6.46 -35.15 -6.69
CA THR A 249 5.82 -36.38 -7.17
C THR A 249 6.88 -37.42 -7.55
N ASN A 250 6.46 -38.68 -7.70
CA ASN A 250 7.32 -39.79 -8.13
C ASN A 250 8.57 -39.95 -7.23
N CYS A 251 8.38 -39.77 -5.92
CA CYS A 251 9.45 -39.77 -4.95
C CYS A 251 9.97 -41.20 -4.66
N ALA A 252 11.28 -41.38 -4.69
CA ALA A 252 11.97 -42.62 -4.33
C ALA A 252 13.18 -42.32 -3.43
N TRP A 253 13.68 -43.30 -2.67
CA TRP A 253 14.91 -43.10 -1.89
C TRP A 253 16.14 -42.96 -2.81
N ASP A 254 16.88 -41.87 -2.67
CA ASP A 254 17.97 -41.48 -3.58
C ASP A 254 19.28 -42.26 -3.33
N SER A 255 19.46 -42.84 -2.14
CA SER A 255 20.68 -43.52 -1.74
C SER A 255 20.42 -44.89 -1.09
N MET A 256 21.38 -45.83 -1.24
CA MET A 256 21.34 -47.11 -0.52
C MET A 256 21.24 -46.92 1.00
N PRO A 257 22.03 -46.04 1.64
CA PRO A 257 21.85 -45.73 3.06
C PRO A 257 20.42 -45.32 3.42
N ALA A 258 19.76 -44.47 2.63
CA ALA A 258 18.39 -44.07 2.88
C ALA A 258 17.40 -45.24 2.75
N LYS A 259 17.62 -46.14 1.78
CA LYS A 259 16.83 -47.38 1.61
C LYS A 259 16.98 -48.33 2.80
N TRP A 260 18.18 -48.49 3.33
CA TRP A 260 18.43 -49.37 4.49
C TRP A 260 17.99 -48.74 5.81
N GLY A 261 18.22 -47.44 6.00
CA GLY A 261 17.79 -46.69 7.19
C GLY A 261 16.28 -46.61 7.34
N ASN A 262 15.55 -46.64 6.21
CA ASN A 262 14.09 -46.62 6.16
C ASN A 262 13.52 -47.94 5.62
N PHE A 263 14.18 -49.07 5.88
CA PHE A 263 13.75 -50.37 5.31
C PHE A 263 12.28 -50.72 5.61
N PHE A 264 11.75 -50.24 6.74
CA PHE A 264 10.36 -50.45 7.16
C PHE A 264 9.41 -49.29 6.81
N ALA A 265 9.91 -48.20 6.23
CA ALA A 265 9.13 -47.03 5.85
C ALA A 265 9.37 -46.67 4.38
N GLY A 266 8.34 -46.83 3.54
CA GLY A 266 8.37 -46.35 2.17
C GLY A 266 8.55 -44.82 2.12
N PRO A 267 9.13 -44.25 1.04
CA PRO A 267 9.13 -42.81 0.86
C PRO A 267 7.70 -42.33 0.61
N ASP A 268 7.37 -41.12 1.09
CA ASP A 268 6.14 -40.44 0.68
C ASP A 268 6.12 -40.33 -0.85
N GLN A 269 5.06 -40.81 -1.51
CA GLN A 269 5.00 -40.83 -2.97
C GLN A 269 4.84 -39.43 -3.59
N ALA A 270 4.23 -38.50 -2.84
CA ALA A 270 4.03 -37.12 -3.21
C ALA A 270 3.80 -36.24 -1.97
N TYR A 271 4.17 -34.97 -2.06
CA TYR A 271 3.84 -33.96 -1.05
C TYR A 271 3.70 -32.57 -1.67
N ILE A 272 2.96 -31.70 -0.98
CA ILE A 272 2.81 -30.29 -1.33
C ILE A 272 3.24 -29.46 -0.14
N THR A 273 4.05 -28.44 -0.38
CA THR A 273 4.47 -27.49 0.66
C THR A 273 4.43 -26.07 0.13
N ARG A 274 4.03 -25.14 0.98
CA ARG A 274 3.98 -23.70 0.71
C ARG A 274 4.92 -22.99 1.66
N MET A 275 5.82 -22.18 1.14
CA MET A 275 6.79 -21.44 1.95
C MET A 275 7.10 -20.06 1.39
N LYS A 276 7.65 -19.19 2.23
CA LYS A 276 8.14 -17.88 1.81
C LYS A 276 9.63 -17.97 1.58
N VAL A 277 10.09 -17.51 0.42
CA VAL A 277 11.47 -17.55 -0.02
C VAL A 277 11.96 -16.16 -0.42
N VAL A 278 13.21 -15.85 -0.11
CA VAL A 278 13.87 -14.62 -0.51
C VAL A 278 14.80 -14.91 -1.68
N LEU A 279 14.40 -14.50 -2.87
CA LEU A 279 15.23 -14.58 -4.06
C LEU A 279 16.19 -13.37 -4.06
N TYR A 280 17.25 -13.45 -3.26
CA TYR A 280 18.32 -12.46 -3.22
C TYR A 280 19.68 -13.10 -2.92
N HIS A 281 20.67 -12.89 -3.79
CA HIS A 281 21.97 -13.58 -3.72
C HIS A 281 22.72 -13.37 -2.41
N LYS A 282 22.60 -12.19 -1.80
CA LYS A 282 23.27 -11.87 -0.53
C LYS A 282 22.47 -12.29 0.71
N GLY A 283 21.33 -12.94 0.52
CA GLY A 283 20.51 -13.52 1.57
C GLY A 283 19.56 -12.55 2.26
N ASN A 284 18.78 -13.09 3.20
CA ASN A 284 17.63 -12.43 3.81
C ASN A 284 17.99 -11.15 4.59
N VAL A 285 19.10 -11.12 5.32
CA VAL A 285 19.49 -9.96 6.16
C VAL A 285 19.74 -8.71 5.31
N GLU A 286 20.56 -8.84 4.26
CA GLU A 286 20.85 -7.72 3.37
C GLU A 286 19.64 -7.34 2.52
N PHE A 287 18.85 -8.34 2.08
CA PHE A 287 17.58 -8.09 1.39
C PHE A 287 16.67 -7.16 2.22
N ASN A 288 16.41 -7.50 3.49
CA ASN A 288 15.54 -6.69 4.35
C ASN A 288 16.10 -5.27 4.55
N THR A 289 17.42 -5.15 4.70
CA THR A 289 18.09 -3.85 4.85
C THR A 289 17.88 -2.95 3.61
N ILE A 290 17.99 -3.52 2.40
CA ILE A 290 17.79 -2.77 1.15
C ILE A 290 16.30 -2.48 0.94
N LEU A 291 15.43 -3.45 1.22
CA LEU A 291 13.99 -3.28 1.12
C LEU A 291 13.51 -2.15 2.02
N ASP A 292 13.97 -2.08 3.27
CA ASP A 292 13.62 -1.00 4.19
C ASP A 292 14.06 0.38 3.68
N LYS A 293 15.26 0.47 3.08
CA LYS A 293 15.75 1.70 2.45
C LYS A 293 14.87 2.12 1.27
N LEU A 294 14.47 1.17 0.42
CA LEU A 294 13.58 1.45 -0.71
C LEU A 294 12.18 1.89 -0.25
N ILE A 295 11.61 1.21 0.74
CA ILE A 295 10.31 1.57 1.33
C ILE A 295 10.37 2.98 1.92
N LYS A 296 11.42 3.30 2.69
CA LYS A 296 11.61 4.65 3.25
C LYS A 296 11.71 5.71 2.14
N LYS A 297 12.45 5.43 1.07
CA LYS A 297 12.58 6.36 -0.07
C LYS A 297 11.25 6.55 -0.80
N LYS A 298 10.48 5.47 -1.04
CA LYS A 298 9.14 5.54 -1.64
C LYS A 298 8.21 6.40 -0.76
N MET A 299 8.20 6.16 0.55
CA MET A 299 7.40 6.93 1.51
C MET A 299 7.79 8.41 1.55
N GLN A 300 9.08 8.74 1.51
CA GLN A 300 9.54 10.13 1.47
C GLN A 300 9.12 10.85 0.19
N LEU A 301 9.20 10.18 -0.97
CA LEU A 301 8.72 10.73 -2.24
C LEU A 301 7.21 10.94 -2.22
N GLU A 302 6.46 9.98 -1.68
CA GLU A 302 5.01 10.08 -1.54
C GLU A 302 4.60 11.24 -0.63
N ILE A 303 5.25 11.39 0.53
CA ILE A 303 5.01 12.54 1.43
C ILE A 303 5.37 13.87 0.75
N LYS A 304 6.49 13.92 0.03
CA LYS A 304 6.90 15.14 -0.70
C LYS A 304 5.87 15.49 -1.76
N ASN A 305 5.39 14.52 -2.53
CA ASN A 305 4.38 14.70 -3.56
C ASN A 305 3.04 15.14 -2.96
N GLN A 306 2.61 14.51 -1.85
CA GLN A 306 1.40 14.89 -1.12
C GLN A 306 1.49 16.34 -0.62
N ASN A 307 2.62 16.74 -0.04
CA ASN A 307 2.81 18.11 0.42
C ASN A 307 2.80 19.12 -0.74
N GLN A 308 3.41 18.78 -1.88
CA GLN A 308 3.39 19.64 -3.06
C GLN A 308 1.98 19.75 -3.67
N GLU A 309 1.22 18.66 -3.66
CA GLU A 309 -0.17 18.65 -4.10
C GLU A 309 -1.08 19.47 -3.19
N GLU A 310 -0.90 19.37 -1.88
CA GLU A 310 -1.62 20.19 -0.92
C GLU A 310 -1.33 21.69 -1.12
N LEU A 311 -0.06 22.05 -1.30
CA LEU A 311 0.34 23.43 -1.58
C LEU A 311 -0.26 23.95 -2.89
N PHE A 312 -0.35 23.10 -3.91
CA PHE A 312 -0.98 23.44 -5.19
C PHE A 312 -2.46 23.80 -5.01
N TRP A 313 -3.21 23.01 -4.25
CA TRP A 313 -4.64 23.28 -4.01
C TRP A 313 -4.87 24.56 -3.20
N GLN A 314 -4.03 24.80 -2.18
CA GLN A 314 -4.09 26.03 -1.39
C GLN A 314 -3.82 27.27 -2.24
N ASP A 315 -2.80 27.22 -3.12
CA ASP A 315 -2.46 28.31 -4.03
C ASP A 315 -3.61 28.64 -5.00
N LEU A 316 -4.26 27.62 -5.58
CA LEU A 316 -5.43 27.82 -6.43
C LEU A 316 -6.59 28.49 -5.68
N GLN A 317 -6.89 28.05 -4.45
CA GLN A 317 -7.93 28.65 -3.62
C GLN A 317 -7.63 30.13 -3.34
N GLN A 318 -6.39 30.45 -2.98
CA GLN A 318 -5.94 31.83 -2.75
C GLN A 318 -6.08 32.69 -4.01
N LYS A 319 -5.79 32.13 -5.19
CA LYS A 319 -5.95 32.83 -6.47
C LYS A 319 -7.41 33.18 -6.77
N PHE A 320 -8.34 32.25 -6.58
CA PHE A 320 -9.77 32.56 -6.74
C PHE A 320 -10.27 33.56 -5.70
N GLN A 321 -9.85 33.44 -4.44
CA GLN A 321 -10.17 34.42 -3.39
C GLN A 321 -9.63 35.82 -3.72
N THR A 322 -8.43 35.89 -4.31
CA THR A 322 -7.85 37.16 -4.78
C THR A 322 -8.69 37.76 -5.90
N LEU A 323 -9.17 36.96 -6.85
CA LEU A 323 -10.06 37.44 -7.90
C LEU A 323 -11.40 37.95 -7.35
N ILE A 324 -11.95 37.30 -6.31
CA ILE A 324 -13.16 37.80 -5.61
C ILE A 324 -12.88 39.16 -4.97
N ALA A 325 -11.77 39.28 -4.23
CA ALA A 325 -11.40 40.52 -3.55
C ALA A 325 -11.20 41.68 -4.54
N ILE A 326 -10.53 41.41 -5.67
CA ILE A 326 -10.32 42.41 -6.73
C ILE A 326 -11.65 42.76 -7.41
N SER A 327 -12.52 41.79 -7.64
CA SER A 327 -13.86 42.03 -8.19
C SER A 327 -14.67 42.98 -7.29
N LEU A 328 -14.63 42.77 -5.96
CA LEU A 328 -15.29 43.65 -4.98
C LEU A 328 -14.71 45.07 -4.98
N GLN A 329 -13.39 45.21 -5.09
CA GLN A 329 -12.74 46.52 -5.14
C GLN A 329 -13.11 47.29 -6.42
N ILE A 330 -13.19 46.61 -7.56
CA ILE A 330 -13.59 47.24 -8.82
C ILE A 330 -15.08 47.59 -8.78
N GLU A 331 -15.93 46.69 -8.28
CA GLU A 331 -17.35 46.96 -8.06
C GLU A 331 -17.52 48.26 -7.26
N GLN A 332 -16.91 48.34 -6.07
CA GLN A 332 -16.98 49.52 -5.21
C GLN A 332 -16.50 50.79 -5.92
N LEU A 333 -15.37 50.72 -6.64
CA LEU A 333 -14.83 51.84 -7.40
C LEU A 333 -15.81 52.37 -8.46
N LEU A 334 -16.56 51.48 -9.12
CA LEU A 334 -17.56 51.85 -10.12
C LEU A 334 -18.86 52.36 -9.48
N LEU A 335 -19.26 51.81 -8.33
CA LEU A 335 -20.43 52.27 -7.57
C LEU A 335 -20.22 53.67 -7.02
N GLU A 336 -19.03 53.98 -6.48
CA GLU A 336 -18.66 55.32 -6.01
C GLU A 336 -18.88 56.39 -7.09
N LEU A 337 -18.60 56.07 -8.35
CA LEU A 337 -18.86 57.00 -9.46
C LEU A 337 -20.37 57.22 -9.69
N SER A 338 -21.19 56.18 -9.53
CA SER A 338 -22.66 56.28 -9.69
C SER A 338 -23.35 57.10 -8.59
N GLU A 339 -22.69 57.25 -7.43
CA GLU A 339 -23.19 58.06 -6.31
C GLU A 339 -22.84 59.55 -6.44
N THR A 340 -21.95 59.92 -7.37
CA THR A 340 -21.57 61.33 -7.58
C THR A 340 -22.69 62.16 -8.21
N SER A 341 -22.67 63.47 -7.97
CA SER A 341 -23.64 64.37 -8.58
C SER A 341 -23.43 64.45 -10.11
N PRO A 342 -24.50 64.66 -10.91
CA PRO A 342 -24.39 64.82 -12.36
C PRO A 342 -23.38 65.89 -12.82
N GLU A 343 -23.19 66.91 -11.99
CA GLU A 343 -22.27 68.03 -12.24
C GLU A 343 -20.80 67.62 -12.10
N GLU A 344 -20.50 66.73 -11.15
CA GLU A 344 -19.15 66.25 -10.88
C GLU A 344 -18.78 64.99 -11.66
N PHE A 345 -19.76 64.32 -12.27
CA PHE A 345 -19.62 63.04 -12.97
C PHE A 345 -18.42 63.00 -13.92
N ASN A 346 -18.27 63.97 -14.81
CA ASN A 346 -17.19 63.98 -15.82
C ASN A 346 -15.79 64.10 -15.20
N LYS A 347 -15.68 64.83 -14.08
CA LYS A 347 -14.42 64.97 -13.33
C LYS A 347 -14.06 63.66 -12.64
N ASN A 348 -15.03 63.05 -11.96
CA ASN A 348 -14.84 61.80 -11.22
C ASN A 348 -14.65 60.61 -12.16
N LEU A 349 -15.31 60.58 -13.32
CA LEU A 349 -15.17 59.53 -14.32
C LEU A 349 -13.71 59.35 -14.76
N LYS A 350 -13.02 60.46 -15.07
CA LYS A 350 -11.61 60.41 -15.46
C LYS A 350 -10.75 59.82 -14.33
N LEU A 351 -10.95 60.27 -13.10
CA LEU A 351 -10.22 59.77 -11.93
C LEU A 351 -10.50 58.28 -11.67
N THR A 352 -11.74 57.84 -11.83
CA THR A 352 -12.15 56.44 -11.70
C THR A 352 -11.48 55.57 -12.76
N VAL A 353 -11.46 56.00 -14.03
CA VAL A 353 -10.79 55.30 -15.13
C VAL A 353 -9.29 55.19 -14.86
N ASP A 354 -8.63 56.29 -14.51
CA ASP A 354 -7.20 56.31 -14.23
C ASP A 354 -6.86 55.38 -13.05
N LYS A 355 -7.67 55.41 -11.98
CA LYS A 355 -7.52 54.52 -10.81
C LYS A 355 -7.73 53.06 -11.18
N PHE A 356 -8.75 52.75 -12.00
CA PHE A 356 -8.99 51.40 -12.51
C PHE A 356 -7.80 50.88 -13.32
N THR A 357 -7.36 51.63 -14.34
CA THR A 357 -6.27 51.22 -15.23
C THR A 357 -4.98 50.99 -14.45
N LYS A 358 -4.64 51.92 -13.55
CA LYS A 358 -3.39 51.87 -12.77
C LYS A 358 -3.37 50.73 -11.76
N ASN A 359 -4.45 50.52 -11.02
CA ASN A 359 -4.46 49.60 -9.88
C ASN A 359 -4.99 48.21 -10.25
N HIS A 360 -6.07 48.15 -11.04
CA HIS A 360 -6.78 46.89 -11.30
C HIS A 360 -6.48 46.32 -12.68
N GLY A 361 -6.47 47.14 -13.73
CA GLY A 361 -6.14 46.70 -15.09
C GLY A 361 -4.71 46.14 -15.18
N ARG A 362 -3.74 46.85 -14.59
CA ARG A 362 -2.36 46.37 -14.47
C ARG A 362 -2.27 45.08 -13.64
N PHE A 363 -2.92 45.04 -12.47
CA PHE A 363 -2.93 43.86 -11.61
C PHE A 363 -3.46 42.63 -12.34
N LEU A 364 -4.62 42.71 -13.01
CA LEU A 364 -5.21 41.55 -13.70
C LEU A 364 -4.29 41.03 -14.81
N THR A 365 -3.60 41.93 -15.51
CA THR A 365 -2.61 41.57 -16.55
C THR A 365 -1.42 40.84 -15.94
N GLU A 366 -0.80 41.42 -14.91
CA GLU A 366 0.34 40.82 -14.20
C GLU A 366 -0.05 39.49 -13.53
N PHE A 367 -1.27 39.39 -13.02
CA PHE A 367 -1.82 38.19 -12.40
C PHE A 367 -1.97 37.05 -13.42
N VAL A 368 -2.49 37.33 -14.63
CA VAL A 368 -2.57 36.32 -15.69
C VAL A 368 -1.18 35.85 -16.12
N VAL A 369 -0.26 36.77 -16.39
CA VAL A 369 1.12 36.43 -16.83
C VAL A 369 1.88 35.64 -15.77
N GLY A 370 1.78 36.07 -14.50
CA GLY A 370 2.41 35.39 -13.37
C GLY A 370 1.88 33.97 -13.20
N ASN A 371 0.57 33.77 -13.38
CA ASN A 371 -0.05 32.44 -13.33
C ASN A 371 0.41 31.54 -14.48
N GLU A 372 0.40 32.01 -15.72
CA GLU A 372 0.87 31.22 -16.87
C GLU A 372 2.33 30.75 -16.65
N LYS A 373 3.20 31.63 -16.14
CA LYS A 373 4.59 31.26 -15.81
C LYS A 373 4.67 30.21 -14.70
N TYR A 374 3.91 30.37 -13.62
CA TYR A 374 3.87 29.42 -12.52
C TYR A 374 3.43 28.01 -12.97
N PHE A 375 2.41 27.91 -13.82
CA PHE A 375 1.94 26.62 -14.34
C PHE A 375 2.96 25.96 -15.29
N GLN A 376 3.72 26.76 -16.06
CA GLN A 376 4.83 26.26 -16.86
C GLN A 376 5.97 25.69 -15.99
N GLU A 377 6.29 26.36 -14.87
CA GLU A 377 7.28 25.86 -13.92
C GLU A 377 6.84 24.56 -13.24
N LEU A 378 5.56 24.46 -12.86
CA LEU A 378 4.98 23.22 -12.33
C LEU A 378 4.99 22.08 -13.36
N GLU A 379 4.80 22.35 -14.64
CA GLU A 379 4.86 21.31 -15.68
C GLU A 379 6.25 20.70 -15.81
N ASN A 380 7.29 21.50 -15.57
CA ASN A 380 8.66 21.01 -15.55
C ASN A 380 8.99 20.24 -14.26
N SER A 381 8.07 20.18 -13.29
CA SER A 381 8.22 19.36 -12.08
C SER A 381 7.66 17.95 -12.30
N GLU A 382 8.30 16.92 -11.73
CA GLU A 382 7.89 15.50 -11.83
C GLU A 382 6.58 15.17 -11.09
N LEU A 383 5.69 16.14 -10.87
CA LEU A 383 4.41 15.92 -10.19
C LEU A 383 3.46 15.10 -11.05
N SER A 384 2.82 14.10 -10.44
CA SER A 384 1.79 13.30 -11.08
C SER A 384 0.52 14.11 -11.39
N ASN A 385 -0.20 13.73 -12.46
CA ASN A 385 -1.53 14.24 -12.83
C ASN A 385 -1.62 15.73 -13.22
N MET A 386 -0.58 16.28 -13.85
CA MET A 386 -0.58 17.67 -14.33
C MET A 386 -1.65 18.00 -15.38
N SER A 387 -2.15 17.01 -16.13
CA SER A 387 -3.19 17.22 -17.15
C SER A 387 -4.52 17.71 -16.57
N HIS A 388 -4.91 17.21 -15.39
CA HIS A 388 -6.10 17.69 -14.68
C HIS A 388 -5.88 19.11 -14.15
N LYS A 389 -4.69 19.36 -13.60
CA LYS A 389 -4.28 20.64 -12.98
C LYS A 389 -4.24 21.79 -13.98
N ARG A 390 -3.91 21.54 -15.26
CA ARG A 390 -3.99 22.52 -16.37
C ARG A 390 -5.38 23.08 -16.63
N LYS A 391 -6.45 22.38 -16.22
CA LYS A 391 -7.81 22.92 -16.38
C LYS A 391 -8.00 24.17 -15.52
N TYR A 392 -7.45 24.22 -14.32
CA TYR A 392 -7.58 25.37 -13.42
C TYR A 392 -6.78 26.59 -13.87
N GLU A 393 -5.62 26.40 -14.50
CA GLU A 393 -4.90 27.50 -15.16
C GLU A 393 -5.80 28.24 -16.15
N LYS A 394 -6.49 27.48 -17.02
CA LYS A 394 -7.42 28.05 -18.00
C LYS A 394 -8.56 28.78 -17.32
N LEU A 395 -9.11 28.22 -16.23
CA LEU A 395 -10.20 28.84 -15.47
C LEU A 395 -9.76 30.17 -14.86
N ILE A 396 -8.63 30.21 -14.13
CA ILE A 396 -8.09 31.43 -13.54
C ILE A 396 -7.88 32.51 -14.62
N ARG A 397 -7.32 32.12 -15.76
CA ARG A 397 -7.10 33.04 -16.87
C ARG A 397 -8.41 33.58 -17.45
N ILE A 398 -9.40 32.72 -17.67
CA ILE A 398 -10.71 33.11 -18.22
C ILE A 398 -11.41 34.06 -17.24
N ASP A 399 -11.45 33.71 -15.96
CA ASP A 399 -12.16 34.48 -14.96
C ASP A 399 -11.50 35.86 -14.73
N SER A 400 -10.16 35.91 -14.68
CA SER A 400 -9.40 37.17 -14.61
C SER A 400 -9.68 38.07 -15.83
N LYS A 401 -9.70 37.50 -17.04
CA LYS A 401 -10.04 38.24 -18.26
C LYS A 401 -11.49 38.72 -18.26
N ASN A 402 -12.43 37.90 -17.78
CA ASN A 402 -13.84 38.26 -17.72
C ASN A 402 -14.08 39.43 -16.76
N ILE A 403 -13.41 39.44 -15.60
CA ILE A 403 -13.46 40.60 -14.68
C ILE A 403 -12.99 41.86 -15.39
N GLY A 404 -11.84 41.80 -16.06
CA GLY A 404 -11.31 42.95 -16.82
C GLY A 404 -12.24 43.41 -17.93
N LEU A 405 -12.78 42.47 -18.72
CA LEU A 405 -13.69 42.74 -19.83
C LEU A 405 -15.00 43.40 -19.37
N GLU A 406 -15.66 42.85 -18.35
CA GLU A 406 -16.92 43.40 -17.85
C GLU A 406 -16.71 44.77 -17.20
N SER A 407 -15.58 44.97 -16.51
CA SER A 407 -15.19 46.28 -15.98
C SER A 407 -15.03 47.31 -17.10
N MET A 408 -14.32 46.95 -18.18
CA MET A 408 -14.09 47.84 -19.32
C MET A 408 -15.39 48.15 -20.07
N LYS A 409 -16.28 47.18 -20.26
CA LYS A 409 -17.62 47.40 -20.84
C LYS A 409 -18.42 48.45 -20.07
N ILE A 410 -18.39 48.39 -18.74
CA ILE A 410 -19.09 49.34 -17.88
C ILE A 410 -18.45 50.73 -18.03
N ILE A 411 -17.11 50.80 -17.99
CA ILE A 411 -16.35 52.05 -18.15
C ILE A 411 -16.64 52.70 -19.52
N GLU A 412 -16.61 51.93 -20.61
CA GLU A 412 -16.90 52.42 -21.96
C GLU A 412 -18.33 52.99 -22.06
N GLN A 413 -19.30 52.31 -21.45
CA GLN A 413 -20.67 52.81 -21.40
C GLN A 413 -20.75 54.13 -20.61
N LEU A 414 -20.08 54.21 -19.46
CA LEU A 414 -20.01 55.44 -18.66
C LEU A 414 -19.34 56.59 -19.42
N GLN A 415 -18.28 56.30 -20.18
CA GLN A 415 -17.58 57.28 -21.03
C GLN A 415 -18.42 57.79 -22.21
N SER A 416 -19.39 57.01 -22.67
CA SER A 416 -20.32 57.45 -23.73
C SER A 416 -21.31 58.53 -23.26
N TRP A 417 -21.45 58.74 -21.94
CA TRP A 417 -22.38 59.71 -21.37
C TRP A 417 -21.80 61.11 -21.27
N LYS A 418 -22.44 62.10 -21.91
CA LYS A 418 -22.01 63.51 -21.85
C LYS A 418 -22.47 64.22 -20.56
N LYS A 419 -23.72 63.99 -20.14
CA LYS A 419 -24.37 64.54 -18.94
C LYS A 419 -25.48 63.58 -18.47
N PRO A 420 -25.15 62.50 -17.73
CA PRO A 420 -26.16 61.57 -17.24
C PRO A 420 -27.06 62.23 -16.20
N ASN A 421 -28.34 61.88 -16.18
CA ASN A 421 -29.24 62.29 -15.09
C ASN A 421 -29.18 61.27 -13.93
N GLN A 422 -29.83 61.58 -12.79
CA GLN A 422 -29.81 60.71 -11.62
C GLN A 422 -30.40 59.31 -11.88
N GLN A 423 -31.36 59.20 -12.80
CA GLN A 423 -31.98 57.92 -13.14
C GLN A 423 -31.03 57.04 -13.96
N ASP A 424 -30.22 57.64 -14.84
CA ASP A 424 -29.18 56.93 -15.60
C ASP A 424 -28.13 56.34 -14.65
N LEU A 425 -27.67 57.14 -13.68
CA LEU A 425 -26.72 56.70 -12.66
C LEU A 425 -27.26 55.54 -11.81
N LYS A 426 -28.52 55.62 -11.35
CA LYS A 426 -29.19 54.52 -10.62
C LYS A 426 -29.32 53.24 -11.45
N ARG A 427 -29.60 53.36 -12.75
CA ARG A 427 -29.63 52.20 -13.66
C ARG A 427 -28.26 51.56 -13.80
N MET A 428 -27.19 52.37 -13.82
CA MET A 428 -25.82 51.85 -13.85
C MET A 428 -25.45 51.14 -12.56
N ASP A 429 -25.78 51.67 -11.39
CA ASP A 429 -25.56 51.02 -10.09
C ASP A 429 -26.13 49.59 -10.08
N THR A 430 -27.38 49.43 -10.53
CA THR A 430 -28.03 48.11 -10.63
C THR A 430 -27.29 47.20 -11.61
N LYS A 431 -26.82 47.74 -12.75
CA LYS A 431 -26.09 46.98 -13.76
C LYS A 431 -24.72 46.51 -13.24
N VAL A 432 -23.99 47.38 -12.54
CA VAL A 432 -22.69 47.07 -11.92
C VAL A 432 -22.86 45.96 -10.91
N LYS A 433 -23.79 46.11 -9.96
CA LYS A 433 -24.08 45.10 -8.93
C LYS A 433 -24.39 43.73 -9.56
N LYS A 434 -25.29 43.69 -10.54
CA LYS A 434 -25.66 42.45 -11.22
C LYS A 434 -24.49 41.78 -11.95
N ALA A 435 -23.65 42.57 -12.64
CA ALA A 435 -22.49 42.03 -13.35
C ALA A 435 -21.48 41.42 -12.38
N PHE A 436 -21.14 42.14 -11.30
CA PHE A 436 -20.17 41.67 -10.32
C PHE A 436 -20.72 40.56 -9.41
N GLU A 437 -22.01 40.53 -9.12
CA GLU A 437 -22.67 39.40 -8.45
C GLU A 437 -22.53 38.11 -9.27
N THR A 438 -22.73 38.19 -10.59
CA THR A 438 -22.55 37.05 -11.50
C THR A 438 -21.10 36.55 -11.51
N LEU A 439 -20.13 37.46 -11.55
CA LEU A 439 -18.70 37.12 -11.47
C LEU A 439 -18.35 36.46 -10.13
N LYS A 440 -18.79 37.03 -9.01
CA LYS A 440 -18.57 36.49 -7.66
C LYS A 440 -19.19 35.10 -7.49
N SER A 441 -20.43 34.92 -7.97
CA SER A 441 -21.12 33.62 -7.95
C SER A 441 -20.33 32.56 -8.73
N THR A 442 -19.83 32.92 -9.92
CA THR A 442 -18.98 32.04 -10.73
C THR A 442 -17.70 31.65 -9.98
N LEU A 443 -16.99 32.62 -9.40
CA LEU A 443 -15.76 32.38 -8.64
C LEU A 443 -16.00 31.52 -7.38
N ASN A 444 -17.09 31.76 -6.65
CA ASN A 444 -17.47 30.94 -5.50
C ASN A 444 -17.76 29.50 -5.92
N HIS A 445 -18.47 29.30 -7.03
CA HIS A 445 -18.69 27.97 -7.58
C HIS A 445 -17.38 27.27 -7.95
N ARG A 446 -16.37 28.00 -8.48
CA ARG A 446 -15.03 27.43 -8.73
C ARG A 446 -14.31 27.01 -7.45
N ILE A 447 -14.45 27.76 -6.36
CA ILE A 447 -13.85 27.39 -5.06
C ILE A 447 -14.51 26.13 -4.50
N ILE A 448 -15.84 26.01 -4.61
CA ILE A 448 -16.59 24.81 -4.21
C ILE A 448 -16.12 23.61 -5.03
N GLN A 449 -16.13 23.75 -6.36
CA GLN A 449 -15.66 22.72 -7.28
C GLN A 449 -14.22 22.29 -6.96
N LEU A 450 -13.33 23.23 -6.67
CA LEU A 450 -11.95 22.93 -6.28
C LEU A 450 -11.85 22.14 -4.97
N THR A 451 -12.73 22.42 -4.02
CA THR A 451 -12.78 21.70 -2.75
C THR A 451 -13.26 20.26 -2.95
N GLU A 452 -14.25 20.06 -3.82
CA GLU A 452 -14.76 18.74 -4.22
C GLU A 452 -13.69 17.94 -4.99
N ASP A 453 -13.04 18.57 -5.98
CA ASP A 453 -11.99 17.96 -6.79
C ASP A 453 -10.72 17.63 -5.99
N ARG A 454 -10.49 18.33 -4.87
CA ARG A 454 -9.41 18.01 -3.92
C ARG A 454 -9.73 16.80 -3.04
N ALA A 455 -11.02 16.56 -2.77
CA ALA A 455 -11.46 15.46 -1.91
C ALA A 455 -11.51 14.11 -2.64
N ASN A 456 -11.62 14.14 -3.98
CA ASN A 456 -11.64 12.99 -4.89
C ASN A 456 -10.25 12.68 -5.43
#